data_AF-A0A529MM15-F1
#
_entry.id   AF-A0A529MM15-F1
#
_cell.length_a   1.000
_cell.length_b   1.000
_cell.length_c   1.000
_cell.angle_alpha   90.00
_cell.angle_beta   90.00
_cell.angle_gamma   90.00
#
_symmetry.space_group_name_H-M   'P 1'
#
loop_
_entity.id
_entity.type
_entity.pdbx_description
1 polymer ?
#
loop_
_entity_poly.entity_id
_entity_poly.type
_entity_poly.pdbx_seq_one_letter_code
_entity_poly.pdbx_strand_id
1 'polypeptide(L)'
;GLETVADQLHAMASLPLAFHMKGLVDTLKLGDKVNDVNETMIVLYQHGDTGMFWPLFRAVLPGDADDPASYAAFEETMITSRNKVMADHAAPFLARGNAFIAVGALHLPGPQGLVEDFRKAGY
;
A
#
# COMPACT_ATOMS: atom_id res chain seq x y z
N GLY A 1 -11.75 -12.20 8.56
CA GLY A 1 -10.46 -11.81 7.96
C GLY A 1 -10.03 -10.49 8.56
N LEU A 2 -8.90 -9.93 8.14
CA LEU A 2 -8.49 -8.60 8.61
C LEU A 2 -9.31 -7.47 7.97
N GLU A 3 -9.87 -7.72 6.80
CA GLU A 3 -10.80 -6.83 6.08
C GLU A 3 -11.79 -7.66 5.25
N THR A 4 -12.85 -7.02 4.75
CA THR A 4 -13.72 -7.55 3.70
C THR A 4 -13.40 -6.94 2.34
N VAL A 5 -13.80 -7.61 1.25
CA VAL A 5 -13.69 -7.04 -0.12
C VAL A 5 -14.46 -5.73 -0.24
N ALA A 6 -15.61 -5.61 0.44
CA ALA A 6 -16.41 -4.39 0.45
C ALA A 6 -15.65 -3.22 1.11
N ASP A 7 -14.90 -3.46 2.19
CA ASP A 7 -14.09 -2.43 2.85
C ASP A 7 -13.01 -1.89 1.91
N GLN A 8 -12.35 -2.78 1.15
CA GLN A 8 -11.31 -2.40 0.19
C GLN A 8 -11.88 -1.58 -0.97
N LEU A 9 -13.03 -1.97 -1.50
CA LEU A 9 -13.71 -1.23 -2.57
C LEU A 9 -14.19 0.14 -2.08
N HIS A 10 -14.71 0.24 -0.86
CA HIS A 10 -15.09 1.51 -0.26
C HIS A 10 -13.88 2.42 -0.01
N ALA A 11 -12.75 1.89 0.45
CA ALA A 11 -11.53 2.67 0.61
C ALA A 11 -11.04 3.23 -0.72
N MET A 12 -11.13 2.46 -1.81
CA MET A 12 -10.79 2.96 -3.13
C MET A 12 -11.80 4.00 -3.62
N ALA A 13 -13.10 3.78 -3.42
CA ALA A 13 -14.16 4.68 -3.87
C ALA A 13 -14.28 5.98 -3.05
N SER A 14 -13.68 6.04 -1.86
CA SER A 14 -13.68 7.24 -1.02
C SER A 14 -12.68 8.29 -1.49
N LEU A 15 -11.73 7.91 -2.34
CA LEU A 15 -10.79 8.84 -2.95
C LEU A 15 -11.55 9.78 -3.90
N PRO A 16 -11.19 11.08 -3.96
CA PRO A 16 -11.84 12.01 -4.87
C PRO A 16 -11.69 11.57 -6.33
N LEU A 17 -12.73 11.77 -7.15
CA LEU A 17 -12.72 11.39 -8.58
C LEU A 17 -11.49 11.91 -9.35
N ALA A 18 -11.02 13.10 -9.01
CA ALA A 18 -9.81 13.68 -9.58
C ALA A 18 -8.57 12.78 -9.40
N PHE A 19 -8.44 12.07 -8.29
CA PHE A 19 -7.35 11.11 -8.06
C PHE A 19 -7.44 9.92 -9.01
N HIS A 20 -8.63 9.34 -9.18
CA HIS A 20 -8.83 8.24 -10.12
C HIS A 20 -8.48 8.67 -11.55
N MET A 21 -8.86 9.90 -11.93
CA MET A 21 -8.55 10.43 -13.25
C MET A 21 -7.07 10.71 -13.44
N LYS A 22 -6.41 11.27 -12.43
CA LYS A 22 -4.97 11.48 -12.45
C LYS A 22 -4.23 10.15 -12.58
N GLY A 23 -4.56 9.16 -11.77
CA GLY A 23 -3.92 7.83 -11.82
C GLY A 23 -4.08 7.16 -13.18
N LEU A 24 -5.26 7.27 -13.81
CA LEU A 24 -5.47 6.77 -15.17
C LEU A 24 -4.59 7.50 -16.18
N VAL A 25 -4.55 8.84 -16.15
CA VAL A 25 -3.73 9.65 -17.07
C VAL A 25 -2.23 9.36 -16.88
N ASP A 26 -1.76 9.27 -15.64
CA ASP A 26 -0.35 8.97 -15.33
C ASP A 26 0.04 7.57 -15.82
N THR A 27 -0.85 6.59 -15.66
CA THR A 27 -0.64 5.24 -16.18
C THR A 27 -0.59 5.23 -17.71
N LEU A 28 -1.44 6.01 -18.39
CA LEU A 28 -1.40 6.15 -19.85
C LEU A 28 -0.12 6.83 -20.34
N LYS A 29 0.39 7.82 -19.60
CA LYS A 29 1.65 8.53 -19.93
C LYS A 29 2.88 7.63 -19.83
N LEU A 30 2.86 6.58 -19.01
CA LEU A 30 3.95 5.60 -18.96
C LEU A 30 4.11 4.83 -20.27
N GLY A 31 3.00 4.59 -20.99
CA GLY A 31 2.99 3.75 -22.19
C GLY A 31 3.65 2.39 -21.94
N ASP A 32 4.57 2.00 -22.83
CA ASP A 32 5.26 0.71 -22.77
C ASP A 32 6.11 0.51 -21.51
N LYS A 33 6.49 1.60 -20.82
CA LYS A 33 7.28 1.54 -19.57
C LYS A 33 6.53 0.94 -18.40
N VAL A 34 5.20 0.79 -18.49
CA VAL A 34 4.43 0.12 -17.44
C VAL A 34 4.93 -1.31 -17.18
N ASN A 35 5.42 -2.00 -18.23
CA ASN A 35 5.99 -3.33 -18.11
C ASN A 35 7.31 -3.30 -17.32
N ASP A 36 8.17 -2.31 -17.56
CA ASP A 36 9.43 -2.15 -16.82
C ASP A 36 9.18 -1.84 -15.33
N VAL A 37 8.17 -1.02 -15.04
CA VAL A 37 7.75 -0.73 -13.66
C VAL A 37 7.26 -1.99 -12.97
N ASN A 38 6.41 -2.77 -13.64
CA ASN A 38 5.92 -4.05 -13.12
C ASN A 38 7.05 -5.06 -12.88
N GLU A 39 7.96 -5.22 -13.84
CA GLU A 39 9.11 -6.13 -13.70
C GLU A 39 10.00 -5.72 -12.53
N THR A 40 10.27 -4.42 -12.38
CA THR A 40 11.03 -3.89 -11.25
C THR A 40 10.34 -4.20 -9.91
N MET A 41 9.01 -4.04 -9.83
CA MET A 41 8.24 -4.41 -8.64
C MET A 41 8.32 -5.92 -8.34
N ILE A 42 8.28 -6.78 -9.36
CA ILE A 42 8.41 -8.24 -9.20
C ILE A 42 9.78 -8.58 -8.61
N VAL A 43 10.86 -8.04 -9.16
CA VAL A 43 12.23 -8.26 -8.66
C VAL A 43 12.36 -7.81 -7.20
N LEU A 44 11.90 -6.60 -6.89
CA LEU A 44 11.90 -6.07 -5.52
C LEU A 44 11.10 -6.96 -4.56
N TYR A 45 9.93 -7.46 -4.99
CA TYR A 45 9.13 -8.39 -4.19
C TYR A 45 9.87 -9.70 -3.92
N GLN A 46 10.48 -10.31 -4.94
CA GLN A 46 11.22 -11.56 -4.80
C GLN A 46 12.44 -11.43 -3.89
N HIS A 47 13.07 -10.25 -3.87
CA HIS A 47 14.20 -9.95 -2.99
C HIS A 47 13.77 -9.59 -1.55
N GLY A 48 12.47 -9.38 -1.31
CA GLY A 48 11.95 -8.92 -0.02
C GLY A 48 12.09 -7.41 0.20
N ASP A 49 12.51 -6.65 -0.82
CA ASP A 49 12.72 -5.20 -0.78
C ASP A 49 11.42 -4.42 -1.04
N THR A 50 10.30 -4.88 -0.50
CA THR A 50 8.96 -4.32 -0.79
C THR A 50 8.80 -2.88 -0.32
N GLY A 51 9.62 -2.43 0.63
CA GLY A 51 9.71 -1.03 1.03
C GLY A 51 10.17 -0.08 -0.08
N MET A 52 10.76 -0.62 -1.16
CA MET A 52 11.22 0.16 -2.32
C MET A 52 10.12 0.52 -3.32
N PHE A 53 8.89 0.01 -3.16
CA PHE A 53 7.78 0.34 -4.07
C PHE A 53 7.44 1.83 -4.06
N TRP A 54 7.38 2.47 -2.89
CA TRP A 54 7.13 3.91 -2.81
C TRP A 54 8.25 4.77 -3.42
N PRO A 55 9.55 4.53 -3.10
CA PRO A 55 10.65 5.14 -3.83
C PRO A 55 10.58 4.95 -5.35
N LEU A 56 10.27 3.74 -5.81
CA LEU A 56 10.11 3.44 -7.23
C LEU A 56 9.01 4.30 -7.85
N PHE A 57 7.80 4.32 -7.26
CA PHE A 57 6.69 5.10 -7.77
C PHE A 57 7.01 6.59 -7.89
N ARG A 58 7.65 7.17 -6.87
CA ARG A 58 8.10 8.57 -6.92
C ARG A 58 9.13 8.84 -8.02
N ALA A 59 9.96 7.87 -8.35
CA ALA A 59 11.01 8.03 -9.35
C ALA A 59 10.51 7.84 -10.80
N VAL A 60 9.50 6.99 -11.01
CA VAL A 60 9.13 6.53 -12.37
C VAL A 60 7.74 6.98 -12.83
N LEU A 61 6.81 7.26 -11.91
CA LEU A 61 5.47 7.66 -12.30
C LEU A 61 5.47 9.12 -12.76
N PRO A 62 4.82 9.42 -13.90
CA PRO A 62 4.73 10.78 -14.42
C PRO A 62 3.73 11.61 -13.60
N GLY A 63 4.13 12.00 -12.39
CA GLY A 63 3.47 13.01 -11.58
C GLY A 63 4.23 14.33 -11.64
N ASP A 64 3.56 15.43 -11.31
CA ASP A 64 4.24 16.69 -11.08
C ASP A 64 5.24 16.44 -9.93
N ALA A 65 6.54 16.64 -10.19
CA ALA A 65 7.57 16.58 -9.15
C ALA A 65 7.25 17.52 -7.96
N ASP A 66 6.29 18.44 -8.16
CA ASP A 66 5.78 19.43 -7.22
C ASP A 66 4.45 19.06 -6.51
N ASP A 67 3.85 17.88 -6.76
CA ASP A 67 2.68 17.40 -5.97
C ASP A 67 2.93 16.07 -5.21
N PRO A 68 3.83 16.06 -4.21
CA PRO A 68 4.00 14.93 -3.28
C PRO A 68 2.72 14.58 -2.51
N ALA A 69 1.77 15.51 -2.40
CA ALA A 69 0.55 15.33 -1.62
C ALA A 69 -0.38 14.31 -2.28
N SER A 70 -0.30 14.13 -3.60
CA SER A 70 -1.14 13.15 -4.30
C SER A 70 -0.83 11.70 -3.90
N TYR A 71 0.45 11.31 -3.86
CA TYR A 71 0.83 9.96 -3.44
C TYR A 71 0.65 9.75 -1.94
N ALA A 72 0.87 10.78 -1.12
CA ALA A 72 0.66 10.71 0.32
C ALA A 72 -0.82 10.44 0.67
N ALA A 73 -1.77 11.08 -0.02
CA ALA A 73 -3.20 10.85 0.21
C ALA A 73 -3.64 9.43 -0.19
N PHE A 74 -3.08 8.91 -1.29
CA PHE A 74 -3.31 7.55 -1.71
C PHE A 74 -2.70 6.53 -0.73
N GLU A 75 -1.44 6.72 -0.32
CA GLU A 75 -0.79 5.91 0.70
C GLU A 75 -1.59 5.90 2.01
N GLU A 76 -2.01 7.08 2.49
CA GLU A 76 -2.78 7.19 3.72
C GLU A 76 -4.09 6.41 3.64
N THR A 77 -4.82 6.53 2.54
CA THR A 77 -6.14 5.91 2.37
C THR A 77 -6.03 4.41 2.10
N MET A 78 -5.16 4.02 1.18
CA MET A 78 -5.09 2.64 0.69
C MET A 78 -4.19 1.74 1.52
N ILE A 79 -3.27 2.30 2.32
CA ILE A 79 -2.34 1.53 3.15
C ILE A 79 -2.50 1.90 4.62
N THR A 80 -2.17 3.13 5.03
CA THR A 80 -2.02 3.48 6.45
C THR A 80 -3.31 3.37 7.26
N SER A 81 -4.43 3.89 6.75
CA SER A 81 -5.73 3.80 7.41
C SER A 81 -6.22 2.35 7.49
N ARG A 82 -5.93 1.55 6.46
CA ARG A 82 -6.27 0.13 6.40
C ARG A 82 -5.39 -0.72 7.33
N ASN A 83 -4.12 -0.37 7.51
CA ASN A 83 -3.22 -1.02 8.47
C ASN A 83 -3.76 -0.95 9.89
N LYS A 84 -4.34 0.20 10.29
CA LYS A 84 -4.96 0.35 11.62
C LYS A 84 -6.10 -0.64 11.83
N VAL A 85 -7.02 -0.73 10.85
CA VAL A 85 -8.14 -1.69 10.89
C VAL A 85 -7.64 -3.13 10.90
N MET A 86 -6.66 -3.45 10.05
CA MET A 86 -6.04 -4.78 10.01
C MET A 86 -5.38 -5.15 11.33
N ALA A 87 -4.67 -4.21 11.97
CA ALA A 87 -4.01 -4.44 13.25
C ALA A 87 -5.02 -4.71 14.38
N ASP A 88 -6.08 -3.90 14.44
CA ASP A 88 -7.17 -4.08 15.41
C ASP A 88 -7.86 -5.44 15.24
N HIS A 89 -8.16 -5.82 13.99
CA HIS A 89 -8.78 -7.11 13.68
C HIS A 89 -7.82 -8.30 13.85
N ALA A 90 -6.50 -8.07 13.80
CA ALA A 90 -5.50 -9.11 14.03
C ALA A 90 -5.39 -9.48 15.53
N ALA A 91 -5.66 -8.55 16.43
CA ALA A 91 -5.52 -8.73 17.88
C ALA A 91 -6.12 -10.04 18.45
N PRO A 92 -7.38 -10.44 18.16
CA PRO A 92 -7.96 -11.69 18.68
C PRO A 92 -7.31 -12.97 18.11
N PHE A 93 -6.65 -12.89 16.95
CA PHE A 93 -5.90 -14.02 16.38
C PHE A 93 -4.53 -14.11 17.03
N LEU A 94 -3.85 -12.98 17.19
CA LEU A 94 -2.53 -12.89 17.82
C LEU A 94 -2.59 -13.30 19.30
N ALA A 95 -3.61 -12.84 20.05
CA ALA A 95 -3.83 -13.22 21.44
C ALA A 95 -4.07 -14.74 21.63
N ARG A 96 -4.60 -15.41 20.59
CA ARG A 96 -4.79 -16.87 20.60
C ARG A 96 -3.49 -17.64 20.38
N GLY A 97 -2.46 -16.97 19.85
CA GLY A 97 -1.17 -17.56 19.50
C GLY A 97 -1.17 -18.33 18.17
N ASN A 98 0.04 -18.63 17.67
CA ASN A 98 0.28 -19.40 16.44
C ASN A 98 -0.47 -18.88 15.20
N ALA A 99 -0.69 -17.57 15.12
CA ALA A 99 -1.36 -16.95 13.98
C ALA A 99 -0.39 -16.85 12.80
N PHE A 100 -0.86 -17.27 11.62
CA PHE A 100 -0.24 -16.92 10.34
C PHE A 100 -1.13 -15.89 9.65
N ILE A 101 -0.59 -14.70 9.39
CA ILE A 101 -1.30 -13.58 8.79
C ILE A 101 -0.69 -13.27 7.42
N ALA A 102 -1.52 -13.32 6.38
CA ALA A 102 -1.14 -12.96 5.02
C ALA A 102 -1.80 -11.63 4.63
N VAL A 103 -0.98 -10.69 4.15
CA VAL A 103 -1.38 -9.35 3.71
C VAL A 103 -0.59 -8.95 2.46
N GLY A 104 -1.04 -7.91 1.76
CA GLY A 104 -0.29 -7.33 0.65
C GLY A 104 1.04 -6.72 1.12
N ALA A 105 2.06 -6.77 0.26
CA ALA A 105 3.43 -6.37 0.60
C ALA A 105 3.55 -4.94 1.16
N LEU A 106 2.83 -3.98 0.60
CA LEU A 106 2.87 -2.58 1.03
C LEU A 106 2.33 -2.34 2.45
N HIS A 107 1.60 -3.30 3.02
CA HIS A 107 1.11 -3.19 4.40
C HIS A 107 2.20 -3.48 5.44
N LEU A 108 3.34 -4.05 5.05
CA LEU A 108 4.40 -4.49 5.96
C LEU A 108 5.42 -3.39 6.33
N PRO A 109 6.02 -2.65 5.38
CA PRO A 109 7.16 -1.79 5.67
C PRO A 109 6.76 -0.45 6.28
N GLY A 110 7.73 0.18 6.97
CA GLY A 110 7.65 1.57 7.43
C GLY A 110 7.06 1.77 8.84
N PRO A 111 7.12 3.00 9.37
CA PRO A 111 6.73 3.30 10.77
C PRO A 111 5.25 3.08 11.08
N GLN A 112 4.41 3.08 10.04
CA GLN A 112 2.96 2.83 10.09
C GLN A 112 2.58 1.50 9.41
N GLY A 113 3.58 0.64 9.16
CA GLY A 113 3.39 -0.71 8.66
C GLY A 113 2.95 -1.65 9.78
N LEU A 114 2.26 -2.74 9.40
CA LEU A 114 1.75 -3.73 10.34
C LEU A 114 2.83 -4.35 11.23
N VAL A 115 4.06 -4.52 10.71
CA VAL A 115 5.18 -5.04 11.50
C VAL A 115 5.47 -4.14 12.70
N GLU A 116 5.49 -2.82 12.49
CA GLU A 116 5.72 -1.86 13.57
C GLU A 116 4.52 -1.75 14.51
N ASP A 117 3.30 -1.82 13.98
CA ASP A 117 2.10 -1.78 14.81
C ASP A 117 1.99 -3.01 15.73
N PHE A 118 2.37 -4.20 15.23
CA PHE A 118 2.45 -5.40 16.07
C PHE A 118 3.56 -5.33 17.12
N ARG A 119 4.75 -4.80 16.77
CA ARG A 119 5.84 -4.57 17.74
C ARG A 119 5.42 -3.63 18.86
N LYS A 120 4.75 -2.51 18.52
CA LYS A 120 4.21 -1.56 19.51
C LYS A 120 3.16 -2.21 20.42
N ALA A 121 2.41 -3.17 19.91
CA ALA A 121 1.43 -3.95 20.67
C ALA A 121 2.06 -5.10 21.51
N GLY A 122 3.37 -5.32 21.42
CA GLY A 122 4.11 -6.29 22.23
C GLY A 122 4.22 -7.69 21.62
N TYR A 123 4.05 -7.82 20.30
CA TYR A 123 4.27 -9.07 19.55
C TYR A 123 5.64 -9.13 18.89
#